data_AF-A0A1G7B0V6-F1
#
_entry.id   AF-A0A1G7B0V6-F1
#
_cell.length_a   1.000
_cell.length_b   1.000
_cell.length_c   1.000
_cell.angle_alpha   90.00
_cell.angle_beta   90.00
_cell.angle_gamma   90.00
#
_symmetry.space_group_name_H-M   'P 1'
#
loop_
_entity.id
_entity.type
_entity.pdbx_description
1 polymer ?
#
loop_
_entity_poly.entity_id
_entity_poly.type
_entity_poly.pdbx_seq_one_letter_code
_entity_poly.pdbx_strand_id
1 'polypeptide(L)' 'MTEIGPWRKSSRSANNQNNNCVEVRLNGENPQVSDSKLADDRPILTVSASSYNGLLAWVKDSPAQS' A
#
# COMPACT_ATOMS: atom_id res chain seq x y z
N MET A 1 5.74 -22.55 -1.46
CA MET A 1 5.04 -21.48 -2.19
C MET A 1 4.96 -20.29 -1.26
N THR A 2 5.33 -19.10 -1.73
CA THR A 2 5.24 -17.88 -0.94
C THR A 2 3.78 -17.55 -0.70
N GLU A 3 3.35 -17.39 0.55
CA GLU A 3 1.96 -17.00 0.83
C GLU A 3 1.73 -15.55 0.40
N ILE A 4 0.69 -15.35 -0.42
CA ILE A 4 0.25 -14.03 -0.86
C ILE A 4 -0.96 -13.66 -0.01
N GLY A 5 -0.80 -12.63 0.82
CA GLY A 5 -1.88 -12.10 1.64
C GLY A 5 -2.92 -11.33 0.80
N PRO A 6 -4.13 -11.14 1.34
CA PRO A 6 -5.15 -10.32 0.69
C PRO A 6 -4.73 -8.84 0.63
N TRP A 7 -5.25 -8.12 -0.38
CA TRP A 7 -5.11 -6.67 -0.45
C TRP A 7 -5.82 -5.99 0.72
N ARG A 8 -5.17 -4.98 1.30
CA ARG A 8 -5.72 -4.12 2.35
C ARG A 8 -5.74 -2.67 1.88
N LYS A 9 -6.93 -2.08 1.92
CA LYS A 9 -7.17 -0.65 1.67
C LYS A 9 -7.01 0.14 2.97
N SER A 10 -6.51 1.36 2.86
CA SER A 10 -6.48 2.30 3.99
C SER A 10 -7.89 2.66 4.44
N SER A 11 -8.14 2.67 5.75
CA SER A 11 -9.40 3.16 6.32
C SER A 11 -9.62 4.66 6.11
N ARG A 12 -8.56 5.41 5.72
CA ARG A 12 -8.65 6.83 5.37
C ARG A 12 -9.05 7.07 3.92
N SER A 13 -9.13 6.03 3.09
CA SER A 13 -9.63 6.11 1.72
C SER A 13 -11.15 5.89 1.75
N ALA A 14 -11.93 6.96 1.90
CA ALA A 14 -13.40 6.87 1.83
C ALA A 14 -13.90 6.60 0.39
N ASN A 15 -15.19 6.28 0.23
CA ASN A 15 -15.80 5.92 -1.05
C ASN A 15 -16.00 7.11 -2.03
N ASN A 16 -15.52 8.30 -1.68
CA ASN A 16 -15.58 9.48 -2.54
C ASN A 16 -14.42 9.51 -3.55
N GLN A 17 -14.72 9.99 -4.76
CA GLN A 17 -13.84 10.00 -5.95
C GLN A 17 -12.49 10.74 -5.76
N ASN A 18 -12.35 11.54 -4.71
CA ASN A 18 -11.15 12.33 -4.41
C ASN A 18 -10.16 11.68 -3.44
N ASN A 19 -10.35 10.42 -3.03
CA ASN A 19 -9.43 9.77 -2.10
C ASN A 19 -8.21 9.14 -2.78
N ASN A 20 -7.11 9.05 -2.04
CA ASN A 20 -5.90 8.34 -2.43
C ASN A 20 -6.19 6.83 -2.39
N CYS A 21 -6.25 6.19 -3.56
CA CYS A 21 -6.72 4.81 -3.74
C CYS A 21 -5.60 3.78 -3.68
N VAL A 22 -4.71 3.87 -2.69
CA VAL A 22 -3.60 2.94 -2.53
C VAL A 22 -4.01 1.71 -1.72
N GLU A 23 -3.61 0.52 -2.19
CA GLU A 23 -3.74 -0.75 -1.48
C GLU A 23 -2.38 -1.43 -1.29
N VAL A 24 -2.27 -2.22 -0.22
CA VAL A 24 -1.05 -2.94 0.14
C VAL A 24 -1.36 -4.41 0.44
N ARG A 25 -0.49 -5.33 0.04
CA ARG A 25 -0.49 -6.74 0.49
C ARG A 25 0.92 -7.22 0.80
N LEU A 26 1.03 -8.42 1.36
CA LEU A 26 2.30 -9.14 1.50
C LEU A 26 2.41 -10.23 0.43
N ASN A 27 3.58 -10.32 -0.20
CA ASN A 27 4.01 -11.46 -1.00
C ASN A 27 5.21 -12.08 -0.27
N GLY A 28 4.93 -12.99 0.66
CA GLY A 28 5.91 -13.45 1.65
C GLY A 28 6.31 -12.31 2.56
N GLU A 29 7.61 -12.02 2.63
CA GLU A 29 8.14 -10.93 3.46
C GLU A 29 8.16 -9.58 2.73
N ASN A 30 7.88 -9.55 1.43
CA ASN A 30 7.96 -8.32 0.63
C ASN A 30 6.59 -7.65 0.50
N PRO A 31 6.45 -6.39 0.94
CA PRO A 31 5.25 -5.60 0.68
C PRO A 31 5.06 -5.31 -0.81
N GLN A 32 3.82 -5.38 -1.26
CA GLN A 32 3.40 -4.99 -2.59
C GLN A 32 2.40 -3.84 -2.48
N VAL A 33 2.58 -2.81 -3.30
CA VAL A 33 1.75 -1.61 -3.34
C VAL A 33 1.13 -1.49 -4.74
N SER A 34 -0.15 -1.14 -4.81
CA SER A 34 -0.85 -0.92 -6.07
C SER A 34 -1.93 0.14 -5.94
N ASP A 35 -2.28 0.77 -7.06
CA ASP A 35 -3.38 1.73 -7.17
C ASP A 35 -4.68 0.98 -7.49
N SER A 36 -5.65 1.07 -6.59
CA SER A 36 -6.98 0.48 -6.73
C SER A 36 -7.95 1.24 -7.65
N LYS A 37 -7.54 2.40 -8.20
CA LYS A 37 -8.28 3.06 -9.30
C LYS A 37 -8.04 2.40 -10.65
N LEU A 38 -6.94 1.67 -10.80
CA LEU A 38 -6.62 0.98 -12.03
C LEU A 38 -7.42 -0.32 -12.13
N ALA A 39 -7.74 -0.71 -13.36
CA ALA A 39 -8.48 -1.94 -13.67
C ALA A 39 -7.69 -3.19 -13.25
N ASP A 40 -8.23 -4.38 -13.52
CA ASP A 40 -7.72 -5.65 -12.99
C ASP A 40 -6.23 -5.93 -13.28
N ASP A 41 -5.69 -5.38 -14.38
CA ASP A 41 -4.25 -5.44 -14.72
C ASP A 41 -3.44 -4.28 -14.11
N ARG A 42 -3.72 -3.96 -12.84
CA ARG A 42 -3.05 -2.85 -12.15
C ARG A 42 -1.58 -3.17 -11.89
N PRO A 43 -0.64 -2.24 -12.15
CA PRO A 43 0.77 -2.39 -11.81
C PRO A 43 1.00 -2.70 -10.34
N ILE A 44 1.93 -3.62 -10.06
CA ILE A 44 2.31 -4.01 -8.71
C ILE A 44 3.75 -3.57 -8.46
N LEU A 45 3.94 -2.62 -7.55
CA LEU A 45 5.25 -2.25 -7.05
C LEU A 45 5.63 -3.18 -5.90
N THR A 46 6.68 -3.98 -6.06
CA THR A 46 7.25 -4.77 -4.96
C THR A 46 8.32 -3.94 -4.26
N VAL A 47 8.20 -3.81 -2.94
CA VAL A 47 9.10 -3.02 -2.10
C VAL A 47 9.82 -3.97 -1.14
N SER A 48 11.07 -3.66 -0.79
CA SER A 48 11.76 -4.40 0.27
C SER A 48 11.10 -4.11 1.62
N ALA A 49 11.14 -5.08 2.54
CA ALA A 49 10.65 -4.89 3.90
C ALA A 49 11.33 -3.71 4.62
N SER A 50 12.63 -3.52 4.40
CA SER A 50 13.40 -2.41 5.03
C SER A 50 12.96 -1.04 4.53
N SER A 51 12.79 -0.86 3.22
CA SER A 51 12.32 0.42 2.65
C SER A 51 10.89 0.72 3.06
N TYR A 52 10.02 -0.30 3.11
CA TYR A 52 8.65 -0.12 3.56
C TYR A 52 8.57 0.28 5.04
N ASN A 53 9.37 -0.36 5.91
CA ASN A 53 9.45 0.03 7.32
C ASN A 53 10.01 1.44 7.51
N GLY A 54 11.02 1.84 6.72
CA GLY A 54 11.54 3.21 6.72
C GLY A 54 10.48 4.24 6.32
N LEU A 55 9.69 3.95 5.29
CA LEU A 55 8.54 4.79 4.90
C LEU A 55 7.52 4.90 6.04
N LEU A 56 7.14 3.79 6.67
CA LEU A 56 6.17 3.80 7.77
C LEU A 56 6.68 4.61 8.98
N ALA A 57 7.96 4.52 9.30
CA ALA A 57 8.57 5.33 10.35
C ALA A 57 8.51 6.82 10.00
N TRP A 58 8.93 7.19 8.78
CA TRP A 58 8.88 8.57 8.31
C TRP A 58 7.47 9.17 8.32
N VAL A 59 6.45 8.41 7.89
CA VAL A 59 5.04 8.86 7.94
C VAL A 59 4.56 9.07 9.37
N LYS A 60 4.95 8.21 10.33
CA LYS A 60 4.55 8.35 11.73
C LYS A 60 5.17 9.57 12.40
N ASP A 61 6.42 9.88 12.03
CA ASP A 61 7.17 11.00 12.58
C ASP A 61 6.85 12.34 11.89
N SER A 62 6.19 12.31 10.73
CA SER A 62 5.81 13.49 9.93
C SER A 62 4.29 13.72 9.96
N PRO A 63 3.73 14.41 10.97
CA PRO A 63 2.27 14.49 11.19
C PRO A 63 1.49 15.36 10.19
N ALA A 64 2.11 15.90 9.15
CA ALA A 64 1.47 16.86 8.24
C ALA A 64 1.75 16.55 6.76
N GLN A 65 1.02 15.59 6.19
CA GLN A 65 0.59 15.62 4.78
C GLN A 65 -0.77 14.93 4.68
N SER A 66 -1.81 15.65 5.08
CA SER A 66 -3.23 15.31 4.89
C SER A 66 -3.87 16.31 3.96
#